data_AF-A0A955CLJ7-F1
#
_entry.id   AF-A0A955CLJ7-F1
#
_cell.length_a   1.000
_cell.length_b   1.000
_cell.length_c   1.000
_cell.angle_alpha   90.00
_cell.angle_beta   90.00
_cell.angle_gamma   90.00
#
_symmetry.space_group_name_H-M   'P 1'
#
loop_
_entity.id
_entity.type
_entity.pdbx_description
1 polymer ?
#
loop_
_entity_poly.entity_id
_entity_poly.type
_entity_poly.pdbx_seq_one_letter_code
_entity_poly.pdbx_strand_id
1 'polypeptide(L)'
;MRLFYLKLLIVQLFLTLSSQAQPVLVSSNTTIGPTDTEIQGVPLVTADITVRGATLTLNGRHSINSLVIEQGGKLTHSAGFTYDYSNGNGTDIVQGFSLVSAGNVLVEQGCSIDTTNRGHTSSGPGGGSCATSCGMCAGGGYGGAGANSRTYCGGTGTGGSIYGSITEPKELGSGAGGGGGVRGGGSVQIEIGGSLLLNGNISSNGGGVFRSGGGSGGSVFITATSIDGIGNITANGGNGSTDMGGGGGGRICLRYDNYSLKGTVSAFGGAGYFNAAAGSVLMLDTSGVSFLIFDNGGRTVNKVTTLPDPLLQCDTLIVRGNAILSHIPGDTNGLRIVATNVIIEQDGLISANNAGYTTNGPGSGTCQTSCHMCGGGGYGGHGSDSRFYCGGMGQGGNAYGSAVFPRQLGSGGGNGTRGGGAIHINVWDDLVVEGSLTANGQFKGSAGGGSGGSILIHAKNIMGSGTISATGGNGSTDNGGGGGGRISLYADQLLMPVENILTHGGDGYNDGHSGSLLIRPLRRPIVAEKSP
;
A
#
# COMPACT_ATOMS: atom_id res chain seq x y z
N MET A 1 -11.60 -28.28 -0.31
CA MET A 1 -12.26 -28.36 1.02
C MET A 1 -12.07 -29.70 1.76
N ARG A 2 -10.92 -30.40 1.61
CA ARG A 2 -10.63 -31.66 2.33
C ARG A 2 -9.16 -31.81 2.78
N LEU A 3 -8.39 -30.73 2.79
CA LEU A 3 -6.99 -30.72 3.27
C LEU A 3 -6.72 -29.75 4.44
N PHE A 4 -7.72 -28.96 4.86
CA PHE A 4 -7.58 -28.00 5.96
C PHE A 4 -7.75 -28.61 7.36
N TYR A 5 -8.24 -29.85 7.45
CA TYR A 5 -8.47 -30.53 8.74
C TYR A 5 -7.23 -31.25 9.30
N LEU A 6 -6.13 -31.36 8.54
CA LEU A 6 -5.01 -32.21 8.96
C LEU A 6 -3.88 -31.47 9.72
N LYS A 7 -3.86 -30.14 9.71
CA LYS A 7 -2.90 -29.35 10.51
C LYS A 7 -3.44 -28.86 11.86
N LEU A 8 -4.75 -28.94 12.09
CA LEU A 8 -5.36 -28.62 13.38
C LEU A 8 -5.27 -29.78 14.40
N LEU A 9 -4.89 -30.98 13.97
CA LEU A 9 -4.95 -32.18 14.79
C LEU A 9 -3.78 -32.37 15.77
N ILE A 10 -2.74 -31.52 15.74
CA ILE A 10 -1.59 -31.61 16.68
C ILE A 10 -1.76 -30.70 17.91
N VAL A 11 -2.75 -29.79 17.91
CA VAL A 11 -3.02 -28.91 19.07
C VAL A 11 -4.16 -29.43 19.95
N GLN A 12 -4.89 -30.46 19.52
CA GLN A 12 -6.10 -30.94 20.21
C GLN A 12 -5.92 -32.26 20.97
N LEU A 13 -4.74 -32.48 21.55
CA LEU A 13 -4.50 -33.55 22.53
C LEU A 13 -4.14 -33.00 23.91
N PHE A 14 -4.94 -32.03 24.40
CA PHE A 14 -5.07 -31.73 25.82
C PHE A 14 -6.53 -31.38 26.13
N LEU A 15 -7.37 -32.42 26.25
CA LEU A 15 -8.66 -32.31 26.91
C LEU A 15 -8.64 -33.28 28.08
N THR A 16 -8.44 -32.76 29.28
CA THR A 16 -9.09 -33.20 30.53
C THR A 16 -8.64 -32.30 31.68
N LEU A 17 -9.34 -31.17 31.83
CA LEU A 17 -9.76 -30.53 33.08
C LEU A 17 -10.36 -29.18 32.66
N SER A 18 -11.62 -28.95 32.99
CA SER A 18 -12.21 -27.61 32.95
C SER A 18 -11.48 -26.76 34.00
N SER A 19 -10.35 -26.17 33.63
CA SER A 19 -9.66 -25.21 34.48
C SER A 19 -10.52 -23.94 34.51
N GLN A 20 -11.03 -23.61 35.69
CA GLN A 20 -11.79 -22.39 35.94
C GLN A 20 -10.96 -21.18 35.51
N ALA A 21 -11.57 -20.21 34.81
CA ALA A 21 -10.91 -18.95 34.50
C ALA A 21 -10.45 -18.27 35.80
N GLN A 22 -9.21 -17.76 35.81
CA GLN A 22 -8.56 -17.23 37.00
C GLN A 22 -8.19 -15.75 36.79
N PRO A 23 -8.62 -14.84 37.69
CA PRO A 23 -8.31 -13.42 37.55
C PRO A 23 -6.83 -13.14 37.83
N VAL A 24 -6.22 -12.30 36.98
CA VAL A 24 -4.84 -11.81 37.13
C VAL A 24 -4.83 -10.30 37.01
N LEU A 25 -4.34 -9.62 38.04
CA LEU A 25 -4.19 -8.16 38.03
C LEU A 25 -2.74 -7.76 37.75
N VAL A 26 -2.52 -7.08 36.63
CA VAL A 26 -1.24 -6.46 36.27
C VAL A 26 -1.29 -4.99 36.67
N SER A 27 -0.80 -4.68 37.87
CA SER A 27 -0.70 -3.33 38.42
C SER A 27 0.72 -2.77 38.48
N SER A 28 1.69 -3.51 37.94
CA SER A 28 3.08 -3.10 37.73
C SER A 28 3.56 -3.59 36.37
N ASN A 29 4.57 -2.91 35.80
CA ASN A 29 5.08 -3.26 34.49
C ASN A 29 5.54 -4.72 34.47
N THR A 30 4.93 -5.52 33.60
CA THR A 30 5.13 -6.97 33.53
C THR A 30 5.48 -7.36 32.11
N THR A 31 6.41 -8.31 31.94
CA THR A 31 6.76 -8.87 30.63
C THR A 31 6.43 -10.35 30.61
N ILE A 32 5.77 -10.79 29.54
CA ILE A 32 5.61 -12.20 29.19
C ILE A 32 6.47 -12.43 27.94
N GLY A 33 7.53 -13.22 28.09
CA GLY A 33 8.44 -13.66 27.04
C GLY A 33 7.83 -14.74 26.13
N PRO A 34 8.48 -15.06 25.00
CA PRO A 34 7.95 -15.97 23.98
C PRO A 34 7.79 -17.42 24.42
N THR A 35 8.40 -17.80 25.54
CA THR A 35 8.39 -19.16 26.12
C THR A 35 7.62 -19.23 27.44
N ASP A 36 7.15 -18.10 27.96
CA ASP A 36 6.43 -18.06 29.22
C ASP A 36 5.05 -18.69 29.03
N THR A 37 4.63 -19.52 29.99
CA THR A 37 3.35 -20.26 29.95
C THR A 37 2.39 -19.84 31.06
N GLU A 38 2.85 -18.97 31.97
CA GLU A 38 2.10 -18.49 33.12
C GLU A 38 2.38 -17.00 33.38
N ILE A 39 1.47 -16.36 34.11
CA ILE A 39 1.62 -15.00 34.63
C ILE A 39 1.19 -15.01 36.10
N GLN A 40 2.07 -14.56 37.00
CA GLN A 40 1.82 -14.54 38.44
C GLN A 40 1.35 -15.92 39.00
N GLY A 41 1.90 -17.02 38.47
CA GLY A 41 1.55 -18.39 38.86
C GLY A 41 0.22 -18.91 38.29
N VAL A 42 -0.42 -18.15 37.41
CA VAL A 42 -1.64 -18.56 36.69
C VAL A 42 -1.27 -18.95 35.27
N PRO A 43 -1.62 -20.17 34.80
CA PRO A 43 -1.45 -20.55 33.40
C PRO A 43 -2.12 -19.54 32.45
N LEU A 44 -1.40 -19.09 31.42
CA LEU A 44 -1.88 -18.03 30.53
C LEU A 44 -3.24 -18.38 29.92
N VAL A 45 -3.41 -19.63 29.47
CA VAL A 45 -4.63 -20.12 28.81
C VAL A 45 -5.90 -20.00 29.66
N THR A 46 -5.77 -19.88 30.98
CA THR A 46 -6.90 -19.72 31.92
C THR A 46 -6.98 -18.32 32.52
N ALA A 47 -6.07 -17.42 32.17
CA ALA A 47 -5.94 -16.11 32.80
C ALA A 47 -6.96 -15.10 32.25
N ASP A 48 -7.73 -14.50 33.15
CA ASP A 48 -8.50 -13.28 32.94
C ASP A 48 -7.63 -12.09 33.33
N ILE A 49 -6.92 -11.52 32.36
CA ILE A 49 -5.91 -10.50 32.61
C ILE A 49 -6.55 -9.12 32.64
N THR A 50 -6.39 -8.41 33.76
CA THR A 50 -6.69 -6.99 33.88
C THR A 50 -5.40 -6.19 33.99
N VAL A 51 -5.14 -5.29 33.05
CA VAL A 51 -3.99 -4.37 33.05
C VAL A 51 -4.47 -3.00 33.54
N ARG A 52 -4.03 -2.59 34.74
CA ARG A 52 -4.50 -1.37 35.41
C ARG A 52 -3.33 -0.45 35.74
N GLY A 53 -3.29 0.74 35.12
CA GLY A 53 -2.26 1.75 35.39
C GLY A 53 -0.81 1.31 35.12
N ALA A 54 -0.63 0.19 34.40
CA ALA A 54 0.65 -0.46 34.16
C ALA A 54 0.81 -0.86 32.69
N THR A 55 2.04 -1.22 32.30
CA THR A 55 2.34 -1.76 30.97
C THR A 55 2.54 -3.27 31.02
N LEU A 56 1.71 -4.01 30.29
CA LEU A 56 1.96 -5.41 29.95
C LEU A 56 2.73 -5.47 28.63
N THR A 57 3.90 -6.12 28.63
CA THR A 57 4.71 -6.37 27.43
C THR A 57 4.57 -7.84 27.05
N LEU A 58 3.88 -8.14 25.95
CA LEU A 58 3.80 -9.49 25.38
C LEU A 58 4.80 -9.62 24.24
N ASN A 59 5.55 -10.71 24.24
CA ASN A 59 6.49 -11.05 23.17
C ASN A 59 6.22 -12.47 22.68
N GLY A 60 6.08 -12.67 21.37
CA GLY A 60 5.81 -13.99 20.80
C GLY A 60 4.33 -14.38 20.84
N ARG A 61 4.06 -15.69 20.78
CA ARG A 61 2.73 -16.29 20.67
C ARG A 61 2.19 -16.65 22.06
N HIS A 62 0.99 -16.18 22.39
CA HIS A 62 0.32 -16.40 23.67
C HIS A 62 -1.17 -16.69 23.50
N SER A 63 -1.74 -17.45 24.43
CA SER A 63 -3.18 -17.70 24.51
C SER A 63 -3.69 -17.42 25.92
N ILE A 64 -4.80 -16.68 26.03
CA ILE A 64 -5.41 -16.26 27.30
C ILE A 64 -6.92 -16.46 27.32
N ASN A 65 -7.54 -16.36 28.51
CA ASN A 65 -8.99 -16.43 28.61
C ASN A 65 -9.67 -15.09 28.26
N SER A 66 -9.25 -13.97 28.86
CA SER A 66 -9.76 -12.64 28.48
C SER A 66 -8.77 -11.52 28.82
N LEU A 67 -8.99 -10.34 28.23
CA LEU A 67 -8.16 -9.15 28.48
C LEU A 67 -9.01 -7.91 28.73
N VAL A 68 -8.74 -7.23 29.84
CA VAL A 68 -9.24 -5.89 30.15
C VAL A 68 -8.06 -4.95 30.32
N ILE A 69 -8.07 -3.82 29.62
CA ILE A 69 -7.10 -2.73 29.81
C ILE A 69 -7.86 -1.51 30.28
N GLU A 70 -7.59 -1.10 31.52
CA GLU A 70 -8.34 -0.06 32.24
C GLU A 70 -7.43 0.92 32.99
N GLN A 71 -7.98 2.06 33.38
CA GLN A 71 -7.31 3.09 34.20
C GLN A 71 -5.88 3.46 33.73
N GLY A 72 -5.72 3.73 32.44
CA GLY A 72 -4.42 4.08 31.85
C GLY A 72 -3.49 2.88 31.61
N GLY A 73 -4.00 1.65 31.70
CA GLY A 73 -3.27 0.45 31.33
C GLY A 73 -2.82 0.45 29.87
N LYS A 74 -1.75 -0.30 29.60
CA LYS A 74 -1.18 -0.44 28.25
C LYS A 74 -0.72 -1.85 27.95
N LEU A 75 -1.03 -2.35 26.77
CA LEU A 75 -0.41 -3.54 26.18
C LEU A 75 0.57 -3.13 25.07
N THR A 76 1.75 -3.77 25.02
CA THR A 76 2.78 -3.53 24.00
C THR A 76 3.65 -4.78 23.75
N HIS A 77 4.66 -4.66 22.90
CA HIS A 77 5.75 -5.63 22.75
C HIS A 77 7.12 -4.95 22.76
N SER A 78 8.19 -5.72 22.95
CA SER A 78 9.56 -5.22 22.91
C SER A 78 9.94 -4.69 21.53
N ALA A 79 10.72 -3.62 21.46
CA ALA A 79 11.04 -2.95 20.19
C ALA A 79 11.92 -3.85 19.29
N GLY A 80 11.53 -4.04 18.03
CA GLY A 80 12.20 -4.92 17.08
C GLY A 80 12.10 -6.40 17.42
N PHE A 81 11.17 -6.79 18.31
CA PHE A 81 11.08 -8.16 18.77
C PHE A 81 10.70 -9.10 17.63
N THR A 82 11.49 -10.16 17.47
CA THR A 82 11.27 -11.26 16.53
C THR A 82 11.68 -12.55 17.23
N TYR A 83 10.86 -13.60 17.11
CA TYR A 83 11.17 -14.92 17.65
C TYR A 83 10.85 -16.01 16.61
N ASP A 84 11.77 -16.96 16.45
CA ASP A 84 11.63 -18.08 15.53
C ASP A 84 11.35 -19.37 16.30
N TYR A 85 10.09 -19.83 16.24
CA TYR A 85 9.64 -21.08 16.86
C TYR A 85 10.11 -22.33 16.08
N SER A 86 10.71 -22.16 14.90
CA SER A 86 11.24 -23.24 14.08
C SER A 86 12.74 -23.54 14.35
N ASN A 87 13.27 -23.06 15.47
CA ASN A 87 14.66 -23.27 15.91
C ASN A 87 15.72 -22.78 14.90
N GLY A 88 15.50 -21.61 14.29
CA GLY A 88 16.44 -20.98 13.36
C GLY A 88 16.22 -21.33 11.89
N ASN A 89 15.22 -22.16 11.56
CA ASN A 89 14.88 -22.50 10.18
C ASN A 89 14.08 -21.40 9.47
N GLY A 90 13.62 -20.38 10.21
CA GLY A 90 12.89 -19.23 9.67
C GLY A 90 11.51 -19.54 9.07
N THR A 91 10.89 -20.66 9.44
CA THR A 91 9.58 -21.10 8.89
C THR A 91 8.39 -20.79 9.80
N ASP A 92 8.61 -20.52 11.09
CA ASP A 92 7.59 -20.07 12.05
C ASP A 92 8.12 -18.86 12.84
N ILE A 93 8.07 -17.68 12.23
CA ILE A 93 8.56 -16.44 12.82
C ILE A 93 7.38 -15.58 13.28
N VAL A 94 7.42 -15.15 14.55
CA VAL A 94 6.52 -14.13 15.08
C VAL A 94 7.30 -12.83 15.27
N GLN A 95 6.80 -11.73 14.70
CA GLN A 95 7.31 -10.39 14.96
C GLN A 95 6.32 -9.62 15.84
N GLY A 96 6.82 -9.01 16.93
CA GLY A 96 5.99 -8.41 17.96
C GLY A 96 5.28 -9.46 18.83
N PHE A 97 3.94 -9.43 18.85
CA PHE A 97 3.14 -10.42 19.57
C PHE A 97 2.00 -10.98 18.71
N SER A 98 1.59 -12.21 19.05
CA SER A 98 0.40 -12.88 18.54
C SER A 98 -0.40 -13.41 19.72
N LEU A 99 -1.60 -12.87 19.93
CA LEU A 99 -2.43 -13.18 21.08
C LEU A 99 -3.74 -13.83 20.63
N VAL A 100 -4.06 -14.98 21.22
CA VAL A 100 -5.40 -15.58 21.13
C VAL A 100 -6.11 -15.35 22.46
N SER A 101 -7.28 -14.72 22.44
CA SER A 101 -8.15 -14.54 23.59
C SER A 101 -9.40 -15.38 23.40
N ALA A 102 -9.66 -16.35 24.28
CA ALA A 102 -10.85 -17.20 24.16
C ALA A 102 -12.16 -16.41 24.34
N GLY A 103 -12.15 -15.44 25.25
CA GLY A 103 -13.26 -14.54 25.58
C GLY A 103 -13.07 -13.14 24.99
N ASN A 104 -13.61 -12.14 25.70
CA ASN A 104 -13.67 -10.76 25.24
C ASN A 104 -12.35 -10.00 25.47
N VAL A 105 -12.15 -8.95 24.66
CA VAL A 105 -11.13 -7.93 24.91
C VAL A 105 -11.81 -6.58 25.10
N LEU A 106 -11.52 -5.92 26.22
CA LEU A 106 -11.96 -4.56 26.53
C LEU A 106 -10.76 -3.63 26.62
N VAL A 107 -10.78 -2.53 25.87
CA VAL A 107 -9.82 -1.43 26.01
C VAL A 107 -10.61 -0.17 26.35
N GLU A 108 -10.56 0.24 27.61
CA GLU A 108 -11.28 1.41 28.09
C GLU A 108 -10.72 2.74 27.54
N GLN A 109 -11.50 3.80 27.68
CA GLN A 109 -11.04 5.15 27.34
C GLN A 109 -9.77 5.51 28.13
N GLY A 110 -8.82 6.16 27.47
CA GLY A 110 -7.51 6.49 28.06
C GLY A 110 -6.52 5.32 28.13
N CYS A 111 -6.94 4.10 27.76
CA CYS A 111 -6.08 2.92 27.70
C CYS A 111 -5.65 2.61 26.27
N SER A 112 -4.64 1.74 26.11
CA SER A 112 -4.14 1.41 24.77
C SER A 112 -3.53 0.02 24.59
N ILE A 113 -3.66 -0.50 23.37
CA ILE A 113 -2.73 -1.48 22.81
C ILE A 113 -1.81 -0.68 21.90
N ASP A 114 -0.60 -0.39 22.35
CA ASP A 114 0.28 0.59 21.69
C ASP A 114 1.67 0.01 21.40
N THR A 115 1.91 -0.22 20.12
CA THR A 115 3.14 -0.71 19.52
C THR A 115 3.82 0.37 18.66
N THR A 116 3.49 1.64 18.87
CA THR A 116 4.10 2.77 18.18
C THR A 116 5.62 2.78 18.35
N ASN A 117 6.37 2.96 17.25
CA ASN A 117 7.83 2.99 17.24
C ASN A 117 8.48 1.70 17.83
N ARG A 118 7.80 0.55 17.72
CA ARG A 118 8.31 -0.76 18.19
C ARG A 118 8.75 -1.69 17.07
N GLY A 119 8.79 -1.22 15.83
CA GLY A 119 9.20 -2.00 14.67
C GLY A 119 10.72 -2.10 14.47
N HIS A 120 11.09 -2.38 13.23
CA HIS A 120 12.48 -2.39 12.76
C HIS A 120 13.04 -0.97 12.77
N THR A 121 14.36 -0.85 12.93
CA THR A 121 15.10 0.38 12.63
C THR A 121 15.25 0.52 11.10
N SER A 122 16.20 1.35 10.64
CA SER A 122 16.56 1.48 9.22
C SER A 122 17.05 0.17 8.57
N SER A 123 17.32 -0.89 9.34
CA SER A 123 17.71 -2.21 8.81
C SER A 123 16.52 -3.09 8.42
N GLY A 124 15.28 -2.60 8.58
CA GLY A 124 14.08 -3.30 8.13
C GLY A 124 13.99 -3.40 6.59
N PRO A 125 13.13 -4.29 6.04
CA PRO A 125 13.03 -4.53 4.60
C PRO A 125 12.68 -3.27 3.77
N GLY A 126 12.01 -2.30 4.37
CA GLY A 126 11.66 -1.01 3.79
C GLY A 126 12.36 0.14 4.51
N GLY A 127 13.58 -0.03 5.01
CA GLY A 127 14.34 1.05 5.64
C GLY A 127 14.58 2.21 4.67
N GLY A 128 14.36 3.46 5.12
CA GLY A 128 14.75 4.64 4.35
C GLY A 128 16.28 4.78 4.27
N SER A 129 16.80 5.51 3.28
CA SER A 129 18.23 5.83 3.19
C SER A 129 18.53 7.31 3.49
N CYS A 130 19.79 7.63 3.76
CA CYS A 130 20.26 9.02 3.86
C CYS A 130 21.26 9.35 2.76
N ALA A 131 21.24 10.60 2.30
CA ALA A 131 22.34 11.14 1.53
C ALA A 131 23.60 11.29 2.39
N THR A 132 24.73 10.77 1.90
CA THR A 132 26.02 10.72 2.62
C THR A 132 26.60 12.09 2.96
N SER A 133 26.32 13.12 2.16
CA SER A 133 26.97 14.44 2.27
C SER A 133 26.42 15.35 3.36
N CYS A 134 25.10 15.30 3.63
CA CYS A 134 24.43 16.27 4.51
C CYS A 134 23.33 15.66 5.40
N GLY A 135 23.26 14.33 5.53
CA GLY A 135 22.32 13.67 6.45
C GLY A 135 20.84 13.83 6.07
N MET A 136 20.55 14.01 4.77
CA MET A 136 19.19 14.10 4.25
C MET A 136 18.55 12.71 4.23
N CYS A 137 17.77 12.37 5.25
CA CYS A 137 17.22 11.05 5.48
C CYS A 137 15.76 10.92 5.05
N ALA A 138 15.48 9.85 4.33
CA ALA A 138 14.15 9.51 3.87
C ALA A 138 13.37 8.70 4.91
N GLY A 139 12.06 8.60 4.72
CA GLY A 139 11.20 7.80 5.58
C GLY A 139 11.25 6.31 5.23
N GLY A 140 10.94 5.48 6.22
CA GLY A 140 10.75 4.04 6.01
C GLY A 140 9.45 3.74 5.28
N GLY A 141 9.37 2.59 4.62
CA GLY A 141 8.17 2.06 3.96
C GLY A 141 7.71 0.74 4.59
N TYR A 142 6.39 0.56 4.68
CA TYR A 142 5.67 -0.67 5.03
C TYR A 142 4.21 -0.38 4.73
N GLY A 143 3.48 -1.22 3.98
CA GLY A 143 2.12 -0.88 3.51
C GLY A 143 2.12 0.18 2.40
N GLY A 144 2.58 1.39 2.73
CA GLY A 144 2.84 2.52 1.85
C GLY A 144 4.35 2.79 1.72
N ALA A 145 4.74 3.41 0.60
CA ALA A 145 6.12 3.77 0.33
C ALA A 145 6.56 4.98 1.18
N GLY A 146 7.76 4.91 1.73
CA GLY A 146 8.39 6.03 2.39
C GLY A 146 8.68 7.18 1.42
N ALA A 147 8.66 8.42 1.93
CA ALA A 147 9.00 9.58 1.13
C ALA A 147 10.51 9.82 1.06
N ASN A 148 10.96 10.38 -0.06
CA ASN A 148 12.34 10.84 -0.20
C ASN A 148 12.57 12.07 0.68
N SER A 149 13.82 12.31 1.07
CA SER A 149 14.22 13.62 1.60
C SER A 149 14.33 14.67 0.50
N ARG A 150 14.54 15.91 0.89
CA ARG A 150 14.91 16.99 -0.02
C ARG A 150 16.25 16.67 -0.69
N THR A 151 16.37 17.00 -1.98
CA THR A 151 17.68 17.02 -2.64
C THR A 151 18.49 18.21 -2.14
N TYR A 152 19.58 17.93 -1.43
CA TYR A 152 20.46 18.96 -0.88
C TYR A 152 21.91 18.45 -0.84
N CYS A 153 22.88 19.37 -0.99
CA CYS A 153 24.31 19.04 -1.09
C CYS A 153 24.65 17.93 -2.11
N GLY A 154 23.98 17.93 -3.26
CA GLY A 154 24.20 16.94 -4.31
C GLY A 154 23.70 15.52 -4.01
N GLY A 155 22.89 15.32 -2.95
CA GLY A 155 22.36 14.00 -2.60
C GLY A 155 20.88 14.02 -2.22
N THR A 156 20.23 12.86 -2.28
CA THR A 156 18.84 12.63 -1.85
C THR A 156 18.77 11.28 -1.15
N GLY A 157 18.08 11.23 -0.01
CA GLY A 157 17.70 9.99 0.64
C GLY A 157 16.50 9.40 -0.09
N THR A 158 16.55 8.10 -0.38
CA THR A 158 15.48 7.37 -1.04
C THR A 158 14.56 6.75 0.00
N GLY A 159 13.25 6.98 -0.14
CA GLY A 159 12.23 6.39 0.73
C GLY A 159 12.18 4.87 0.61
N GLY A 160 11.80 4.23 1.72
CA GLY A 160 11.71 2.79 1.80
C GLY A 160 10.59 2.18 0.94
N SER A 161 10.84 0.97 0.45
CA SER A 161 9.88 0.17 -0.32
C SER A 161 8.77 -0.43 0.53
N ILE A 162 7.69 -0.85 -0.12
CA ILE A 162 6.56 -1.55 0.50
C ILE A 162 6.86 -3.05 0.63
N TYR A 163 6.34 -3.68 1.68
CA TYR A 163 6.32 -5.14 1.86
C TYR A 163 5.13 -5.56 2.73
N GLY A 164 5.02 -6.86 3.01
CA GLY A 164 3.98 -7.47 3.85
C GLY A 164 2.65 -7.68 3.14
N SER A 165 1.77 -8.45 3.79
CA SER A 165 0.46 -8.85 3.26
C SER A 165 -0.66 -7.86 3.61
N ILE A 166 -1.56 -7.58 2.66
CA ILE A 166 -2.81 -6.83 2.93
C ILE A 166 -3.78 -7.68 3.74
N THR A 167 -3.88 -8.97 3.43
CA THR A 167 -4.90 -9.88 3.98
C THR A 167 -4.51 -10.48 5.33
N GLU A 168 -3.21 -10.51 5.63
CA GLU A 168 -2.63 -10.99 6.89
C GLU A 168 -1.38 -10.19 7.27
N PRO A 169 -1.51 -8.90 7.61
CA PRO A 169 -0.36 -8.08 7.99
C PRO A 169 0.20 -8.54 9.33
N LYS A 170 1.45 -9.03 9.32
CA LYS A 170 2.09 -9.66 10.49
C LYS A 170 3.49 -9.12 10.77
N GLU A 171 4.07 -8.38 9.82
CA GLU A 171 5.43 -7.87 9.90
C GLU A 171 5.50 -6.53 10.64
N LEU A 172 6.65 -6.24 11.23
CA LEU A 172 6.93 -4.92 11.78
C LEU A 172 7.13 -3.90 10.66
N GLY A 173 6.79 -2.64 10.92
CA GLY A 173 7.17 -1.52 10.07
C GLY A 173 8.67 -1.25 10.11
N SER A 174 9.18 -0.59 9.07
CA SER A 174 10.59 -0.18 8.93
C SER A 174 10.86 1.25 9.38
N GLY A 175 12.07 1.46 9.92
CA GLY A 175 12.55 2.77 10.37
C GLY A 175 13.00 3.70 9.25
N ALA A 176 13.17 4.97 9.59
CA ALA A 176 13.73 5.98 8.68
C ALA A 176 15.22 5.79 8.46
N GLY A 177 15.78 6.42 7.43
CA GLY A 177 17.22 6.42 7.21
C GLY A 177 18.01 7.09 8.35
N GLY A 178 19.21 6.59 8.59
CA GLY A 178 20.23 7.22 9.45
C GLY A 178 20.30 6.65 10.86
N GLY A 179 21.35 7.02 11.61
CA GLY A 179 21.65 6.49 12.94
C GLY A 179 20.73 6.96 14.08
N GLY A 180 19.66 7.69 13.78
CA GLY A 180 18.76 8.29 14.78
C GLY A 180 17.82 7.31 15.49
N GLY A 181 17.86 6.02 15.15
CA GLY A 181 17.12 4.97 15.86
C GLY A 181 15.60 5.03 15.71
N VAL A 182 15.05 5.83 14.78
CA VAL A 182 13.61 5.85 14.48
C VAL A 182 13.19 4.49 13.96
N ARG A 183 12.19 3.90 14.60
CA ARG A 183 11.63 2.61 14.23
C ARG A 183 10.31 2.80 13.52
N GLY A 184 9.94 1.80 12.72
CA GLY A 184 8.57 1.68 12.25
C GLY A 184 7.61 1.31 13.38
N GLY A 185 6.33 1.21 13.06
CA GLY A 185 5.32 0.66 13.94
C GLY A 185 5.56 -0.82 14.21
N GLY A 186 5.04 -1.30 15.33
CA GLY A 186 5.12 -2.70 15.73
C GLY A 186 4.13 -3.61 14.99
N SER A 187 3.81 -4.75 15.60
CA SER A 187 2.83 -5.69 15.07
C SER A 187 1.85 -6.05 16.18
N VAL A 188 0.57 -5.85 15.90
CA VAL A 188 -0.56 -6.26 16.74
C VAL A 188 -1.27 -7.39 16.01
N GLN A 189 -1.20 -8.61 16.53
CA GLN A 189 -1.98 -9.75 16.03
C GLN A 189 -2.85 -10.28 17.16
N ILE A 190 -4.17 -10.15 17.03
CA ILE A 190 -5.12 -10.59 18.05
C ILE A 190 -6.27 -11.38 17.41
N GLU A 191 -6.48 -12.59 17.88
CA GLU A 191 -7.67 -13.41 17.58
C GLU A 191 -8.53 -13.47 18.85
N ILE A 192 -9.78 -13.05 18.74
CA ILE A 192 -10.71 -12.88 19.85
C ILE A 192 -11.91 -13.79 19.59
N GLY A 193 -12.11 -14.79 20.44
CA GLY A 193 -13.27 -15.67 20.35
C GLY A 193 -14.58 -14.93 20.64
N GLY A 194 -14.54 -13.91 21.49
CA GLY A 194 -15.67 -13.03 21.81
C GLY A 194 -15.67 -11.70 21.06
N SER A 195 -16.03 -10.62 21.77
CA SER A 195 -16.10 -9.25 21.26
C SER A 195 -14.85 -8.43 21.61
N LEU A 196 -14.46 -7.53 20.71
CA LEU A 196 -13.60 -6.39 21.00
C LEU A 196 -14.46 -5.14 21.28
N LEU A 197 -14.46 -4.67 22.53
CA LEU A 197 -15.01 -3.37 22.90
C LEU A 197 -13.86 -2.36 23.04
N LEU A 198 -13.73 -1.47 22.05
CA LEU A 198 -12.63 -0.51 21.93
C LEU A 198 -13.13 0.92 22.20
N ASN A 199 -12.91 1.42 23.41
CA ASN A 199 -13.13 2.83 23.78
C ASN A 199 -11.81 3.63 23.89
N GLY A 200 -10.67 2.92 24.00
CA GLY A 200 -9.32 3.48 23.96
C GLY A 200 -8.71 3.50 22.56
N ASN A 201 -7.41 3.18 22.45
CA ASN A 201 -6.70 3.18 21.17
C ASN A 201 -5.92 1.87 20.91
N ILE A 202 -5.93 1.41 19.66
CA ILE A 202 -4.97 0.45 19.13
C ILE A 202 -4.05 1.20 18.18
N SER A 203 -2.74 1.21 18.46
CA SER A 203 -1.75 1.98 17.70
C SER A 203 -0.55 1.13 17.30
N SER A 204 -0.22 1.18 16.01
CA SER A 204 1.01 0.66 15.42
C SER A 204 1.64 1.73 14.53
N ASN A 205 1.72 2.96 15.05
CA ASN A 205 2.23 4.09 14.28
C ASN A 205 3.78 4.06 14.16
N GLY A 206 4.31 4.64 13.10
CA GLY A 206 5.74 4.86 12.94
C GLY A 206 6.27 5.92 13.90
N GLY A 207 7.54 5.81 14.30
CA GLY A 207 8.21 6.85 15.08
C GLY A 207 8.54 8.08 14.26
N GLY A 208 8.76 9.21 14.93
CA GLY A 208 9.34 10.42 14.35
C GLY A 208 10.19 11.14 15.40
N VAL A 209 11.35 11.67 14.99
CA VAL A 209 12.22 12.48 15.85
C VAL A 209 12.78 13.68 15.07
N PHE A 210 13.39 14.61 15.80
CA PHE A 210 14.03 15.78 15.20
C PHE A 210 15.20 15.37 14.28
N ARG A 211 15.29 15.99 13.09
CA ARG A 211 16.34 15.76 12.07
C ARG A 211 16.45 14.34 11.49
N SER A 212 15.38 13.55 11.49
CA SER A 212 15.31 12.30 10.70
C SER A 212 14.08 12.25 9.81
N GLY A 213 14.06 11.27 8.91
CA GLY A 213 12.81 10.84 8.27
C GLY A 213 11.87 10.18 9.27
N GLY A 214 10.63 9.92 8.84
CA GLY A 214 9.63 9.19 9.63
C GLY A 214 9.75 7.68 9.48
N GLY A 215 9.53 6.93 10.57
CA GLY A 215 9.33 5.48 10.50
C GLY A 215 8.00 5.15 9.82
N SER A 216 7.90 4.04 9.10
CA SER A 216 6.62 3.58 8.56
C SER A 216 5.67 3.10 9.66
N GLY A 217 4.37 3.09 9.38
CA GLY A 217 3.40 2.37 10.21
C GLY A 217 3.70 0.87 10.26
N GLY A 218 3.10 0.16 11.20
CA GLY A 218 3.26 -1.29 11.37
C GLY A 218 2.01 -2.07 10.97
N SER A 219 1.86 -3.25 11.57
CA SER A 219 0.75 -4.17 11.33
C SER A 219 -0.30 -4.10 12.44
N VAL A 220 -1.57 -4.13 12.05
CA VAL A 220 -2.69 -4.47 12.92
C VAL A 220 -3.54 -5.54 12.25
N PHE A 221 -3.59 -6.73 12.82
CA PHE A 221 -4.41 -7.84 12.35
C PHE A 221 -5.29 -8.32 13.50
N ILE A 222 -6.60 -8.10 13.37
CA ILE A 222 -7.58 -8.42 14.42
C ILE A 222 -8.67 -9.31 13.81
N THR A 223 -8.97 -10.42 14.47
CA THR A 223 -10.16 -11.24 14.20
C THR A 223 -11.01 -11.24 15.46
N ALA A 224 -12.30 -10.93 15.36
CA ALA A 224 -13.24 -10.92 16.49
C ALA A 224 -14.67 -11.21 16.05
N THR A 225 -15.52 -11.79 16.89
CA THR A 225 -16.95 -11.95 16.57
C THR A 225 -17.63 -10.59 16.36
N SER A 226 -17.31 -9.61 17.21
CA SER A 226 -17.77 -8.23 17.05
C SER A 226 -16.68 -7.21 17.38
N ILE A 227 -16.68 -6.09 16.66
CA ILE A 227 -15.81 -4.94 16.92
C ILE A 227 -16.70 -3.71 17.13
N ASP A 228 -16.74 -3.20 18.36
CA ASP A 228 -17.60 -2.09 18.79
C ASP A 228 -16.82 -1.03 19.60
N GLY A 229 -17.46 0.11 19.84
CA GLY A 229 -16.97 1.20 20.68
C GLY A 229 -16.73 2.50 19.93
N ILE A 230 -16.00 3.41 20.57
CA ILE A 230 -15.73 4.77 20.06
C ILE A 230 -14.25 5.08 19.83
N GLY A 231 -13.39 4.09 20.11
CA GLY A 231 -11.93 4.22 20.05
C GLY A 231 -11.36 4.09 18.64
N ASN A 232 -10.04 4.30 18.52
CA ASN A 232 -9.36 4.36 17.22
C ASN A 232 -8.40 3.19 16.99
N ILE A 233 -8.23 2.80 15.73
CA ILE A 233 -7.23 1.83 15.27
C ILE A 233 -6.33 2.52 14.24
N THR A 234 -5.03 2.65 14.54
CA THR A 234 -4.10 3.42 13.71
C THR A 234 -2.81 2.66 13.41
N ALA A 235 -2.37 2.73 12.15
CA ALA A 235 -1.08 2.26 11.67
C ALA A 235 -0.45 3.31 10.74
N ASN A 236 -0.50 4.57 11.14
CA ASN A 236 -0.01 5.71 10.37
C ASN A 236 1.52 5.75 10.35
N GLY A 237 2.09 6.25 9.25
CA GLY A 237 3.50 6.59 9.16
C GLY A 237 3.87 7.77 10.07
N GLY A 238 5.07 7.73 10.62
CA GLY A 238 5.65 8.81 11.40
C GLY A 238 6.02 10.01 10.52
N ASN A 239 5.98 11.20 11.09
CA ASN A 239 6.38 12.41 10.39
C ASN A 239 7.91 12.52 10.34
N GLY A 240 8.43 12.87 9.16
CA GLY A 240 9.80 13.35 8.99
C GLY A 240 9.93 14.82 9.37
N SER A 241 11.15 15.23 9.69
CA SER A 241 11.51 16.65 9.87
C SER A 241 11.40 17.44 8.55
N THR A 242 11.53 18.77 8.60
CA THR A 242 11.22 19.71 7.50
C THR A 242 11.83 19.36 6.14
N ASP A 243 13.11 18.95 6.11
CA ASP A 243 13.82 18.56 4.87
C ASP A 243 13.87 17.03 4.65
N MET A 244 13.19 16.27 5.51
CA MET A 244 13.25 14.80 5.56
C MET A 244 11.95 14.18 5.03
N GLY A 245 12.01 12.92 4.61
CA GLY A 245 10.82 12.22 4.11
C GLY A 245 9.93 11.69 5.24
N GLY A 246 8.61 11.80 5.07
CA GLY A 246 7.65 11.08 5.92
C GLY A 246 7.72 9.55 5.74
N GLY A 247 7.33 8.80 6.76
CA GLY A 247 7.24 7.33 6.70
C GLY A 247 5.93 6.85 6.06
N GLY A 248 5.96 5.74 5.34
CA GLY A 248 4.75 5.16 4.71
C GLY A 248 3.72 4.68 5.73
N GLY A 249 2.42 4.74 5.38
CA GLY A 249 1.35 4.20 6.22
C GLY A 249 1.33 2.67 6.22
N GLY A 250 1.04 2.03 7.35
CA GLY A 250 1.14 0.59 7.57
C GLY A 250 -0.02 -0.25 7.00
N ARG A 251 -0.34 -1.37 7.64
CA ARG A 251 -1.40 -2.27 7.18
C ARG A 251 -2.34 -2.64 8.32
N ILE A 252 -3.64 -2.50 8.09
CA ILE A 252 -4.68 -2.89 9.01
C ILE A 252 -5.57 -3.93 8.31
N CYS A 253 -5.79 -5.08 8.94
CA CYS A 253 -6.80 -6.05 8.52
C CYS A 253 -7.69 -6.39 9.72
N LEU A 254 -9.00 -6.17 9.56
CA LEU A 254 -10.03 -6.49 10.54
C LEU A 254 -10.93 -7.58 9.95
N ARG A 255 -11.05 -8.70 10.65
CA ARG A 255 -12.00 -9.78 10.33
C ARG A 255 -13.07 -9.84 11.41
N TYR A 256 -14.34 -9.77 11.02
CA TYR A 256 -15.45 -9.67 11.98
C TYR A 256 -16.75 -10.28 11.48
N ASP A 257 -17.66 -10.65 12.38
CA ASP A 257 -19.05 -10.94 12.00
C ASP A 257 -19.89 -9.66 12.08
N ASN A 258 -19.65 -8.83 13.11
CA ASN A 258 -20.38 -7.60 13.34
C ASN A 258 -19.42 -6.42 13.57
N TYR A 259 -19.61 -5.33 12.83
CA TYR A 259 -18.80 -4.12 12.97
C TYR A 259 -19.67 -2.90 13.28
N SER A 260 -19.44 -2.28 14.43
CA SER A 260 -20.16 -1.09 14.87
C SER A 260 -19.27 0.02 15.44
N LEU A 261 -17.94 -0.18 15.43
CA LEU A 261 -16.96 0.82 15.85
C LEU A 261 -17.23 2.18 15.19
N LYS A 262 -17.31 3.23 16.02
CA LYS A 262 -17.58 4.61 15.57
C LYS A 262 -16.33 5.48 15.47
N GLY A 263 -15.21 5.01 16.03
CA GLY A 263 -13.94 5.73 15.90
C GLY A 263 -13.25 5.46 14.56
N THR A 264 -12.05 6.00 14.43
CA THR A 264 -11.32 6.02 13.16
C THR A 264 -10.46 4.78 12.96
N VAL A 265 -10.38 4.31 11.71
CA VAL A 265 -9.41 3.31 11.27
C VAL A 265 -8.54 3.94 10.19
N SER A 266 -7.23 4.11 10.45
CA SER A 266 -6.35 4.85 9.54
C SER A 266 -4.96 4.23 9.37
N ALA A 267 -4.48 4.23 8.13
CA ALA A 267 -3.12 3.85 7.76
C ALA A 267 -2.50 4.93 6.85
N PHE A 268 -2.55 6.19 7.27
CA PHE A 268 -2.04 7.32 6.49
C PHE A 268 -0.51 7.32 6.39
N GLY A 269 0.02 7.84 5.30
CA GLY A 269 1.43 8.22 5.21
C GLY A 269 1.75 9.41 6.14
N GLY A 270 2.97 9.42 6.65
CA GLY A 270 3.52 10.50 7.47
C GLY A 270 3.86 11.74 6.64
N ALA A 271 3.83 12.89 7.29
CA ALA A 271 4.24 14.17 6.70
C ALA A 271 5.77 14.32 6.63
N GLY A 272 6.27 15.18 5.76
CA GLY A 272 7.69 15.53 5.65
C GLY A 272 7.90 16.59 4.58
N TYR A 273 9.13 16.77 4.10
CA TYR A 273 9.40 17.56 2.89
C TYR A 273 8.57 17.05 1.71
N PHE A 274 8.55 15.72 1.57
CA PHE A 274 7.54 15.02 0.81
C PHE A 274 6.74 14.13 1.75
N ASN A 275 5.42 14.11 1.54
CA ASN A 275 4.53 13.21 2.25
C ASN A 275 4.65 11.79 1.69
N ALA A 276 4.52 10.80 2.56
CA ALA A 276 4.61 9.39 2.20
C ALA A 276 3.27 8.85 1.68
N ALA A 277 3.31 7.68 1.05
CA ALA A 277 2.12 7.03 0.55
C ALA A 277 1.30 6.39 1.67
N ALA A 278 -0.01 6.25 1.42
CA ALA A 278 -0.92 5.55 2.30
C ALA A 278 -0.60 4.05 2.39
N GLY A 279 -0.95 3.50 3.53
CA GLY A 279 -1.07 2.08 3.76
C GLY A 279 -2.41 1.52 3.28
N SER A 280 -2.75 0.32 3.76
CA SER A 280 -3.99 -0.37 3.41
C SER A 280 -4.84 -0.65 4.65
N VAL A 281 -6.15 -0.46 4.53
CA VAL A 281 -7.14 -0.95 5.50
C VAL A 281 -8.04 -1.96 4.81
N LEU A 282 -8.01 -3.22 5.24
CA LEU A 282 -8.91 -4.27 4.80
C LEU A 282 -9.91 -4.58 5.92
N MET A 283 -11.19 -4.44 5.62
CA MET A 283 -12.28 -4.90 6.46
C MET A 283 -12.92 -6.10 5.79
N LEU A 284 -13.01 -7.22 6.49
CA LEU A 284 -13.55 -8.48 5.98
C LEU A 284 -14.62 -8.99 6.94
N ASP A 285 -15.85 -9.02 6.47
CA ASP A 285 -16.90 -9.78 7.11
C ASP A 285 -16.62 -11.28 6.94
N THR A 286 -16.88 -12.11 7.94
CA THR A 286 -16.79 -13.57 7.85
C THR A 286 -17.77 -14.18 6.84
N SER A 287 -18.81 -13.44 6.43
CA SER A 287 -19.63 -13.78 5.25
C SER A 287 -18.86 -13.71 3.92
N GLY A 288 -17.64 -13.15 3.93
CA GLY A 288 -16.74 -13.01 2.80
C GLY A 288 -16.76 -11.62 2.14
N VAL A 289 -17.63 -10.71 2.58
CA VAL A 289 -17.71 -9.35 2.03
C VAL A 289 -16.51 -8.51 2.49
N SER A 290 -15.79 -7.95 1.54
CA SER A 290 -14.54 -7.20 1.80
C SER A 290 -14.57 -5.75 1.30
N PHE A 291 -14.11 -4.84 2.16
CA PHE A 291 -13.82 -3.45 1.84
C PHE A 291 -12.33 -3.20 1.98
N LEU A 292 -11.67 -2.89 0.86
CA LEU A 292 -10.27 -2.51 0.84
C LEU A 292 -10.15 -1.01 0.57
N ILE A 293 -9.52 -0.30 1.50
CA ILE A 293 -9.47 1.15 1.52
C ILE A 293 -8.01 1.60 1.48
N PHE A 294 -7.71 2.48 0.52
CA PHE A 294 -6.49 3.29 0.50
C PHE A 294 -6.90 4.75 0.70
N ASP A 295 -6.44 5.34 1.80
CA ASP A 295 -6.76 6.70 2.21
C ASP A 295 -5.49 7.34 2.76
N ASN A 296 -5.17 8.56 2.33
CA ASN A 296 -4.00 9.28 2.82
C ASN A 296 -4.34 10.51 3.67
N GLY A 297 -5.61 10.67 4.04
CA GLY A 297 -6.09 11.76 4.89
C GLY A 297 -5.95 13.13 4.25
N GLY A 298 -6.03 13.22 2.92
CA GLY A 298 -5.97 14.47 2.16
C GLY A 298 -4.55 15.03 1.97
N ARG A 299 -3.49 14.28 2.30
CA ARG A 299 -2.11 14.74 2.11
C ARG A 299 -1.67 14.68 0.65
N THR A 300 -1.26 15.81 0.08
CA THR A 300 -0.65 15.85 -1.25
C THR A 300 0.63 15.00 -1.26
N VAL A 301 0.69 13.99 -2.12
CA VAL A 301 1.79 13.02 -2.17
C VAL A 301 2.45 12.96 -3.54
N ASN A 302 3.75 12.69 -3.51
CA ASN A 302 4.54 12.32 -4.69
C ASN A 302 4.97 10.85 -4.65
N LYS A 303 4.36 10.07 -3.75
CA LYS A 303 4.65 8.66 -3.50
C LYS A 303 3.40 7.83 -3.67
N VAL A 304 3.60 6.60 -4.14
CA VAL A 304 2.54 5.68 -4.49
C VAL A 304 2.57 4.46 -3.58
N THR A 305 1.40 3.88 -3.37
CA THR A 305 1.23 2.56 -2.78
C THR A 305 1.32 1.54 -3.90
N THR A 306 2.50 0.93 -4.07
CA THR A 306 2.69 -0.17 -5.03
C THR A 306 2.20 -1.48 -4.44
N LEU A 307 1.39 -2.23 -5.19
CA LEU A 307 1.07 -3.61 -4.84
C LEU A 307 2.21 -4.55 -5.27
N PRO A 308 2.84 -5.30 -4.34
CA PRO A 308 3.89 -6.26 -4.69
C PRO A 308 3.35 -7.50 -5.42
N ASP A 309 2.12 -7.90 -5.11
CA ASP A 309 1.33 -8.81 -5.94
C ASP A 309 0.43 -7.94 -6.84
N PRO A 310 0.59 -8.00 -8.18
CA PRO A 310 -0.18 -7.16 -9.08
C PRO A 310 -1.68 -7.48 -9.08
N LEU A 311 -2.13 -8.60 -8.49
CA LEU A 311 -3.54 -8.97 -8.42
C LEU A 311 -4.18 -8.56 -7.08
N LEU A 312 -5.05 -7.56 -7.15
CA LEU A 312 -5.91 -7.17 -6.04
C LEU A 312 -7.29 -7.81 -6.17
N GLN A 313 -7.75 -8.50 -5.12
CA GLN A 313 -9.10 -9.07 -5.05
C GLN A 313 -9.83 -8.59 -3.79
N CYS A 314 -11.02 -8.03 -3.97
CA CYS A 314 -11.91 -7.59 -2.90
C CYS A 314 -13.33 -7.41 -3.45
N ASP A 315 -14.34 -7.19 -2.60
CA ASP A 315 -15.68 -6.84 -3.11
C ASP A 315 -15.75 -5.36 -3.43
N THR A 316 -15.32 -4.48 -2.52
CA THR A 316 -15.28 -3.03 -2.77
C THR A 316 -13.89 -2.48 -2.54
N LEU A 317 -13.31 -1.89 -3.58
CA LEU A 317 -12.08 -1.07 -3.49
C LEU A 317 -12.46 0.40 -3.37
N ILE A 318 -11.91 1.11 -2.39
CA ILE A 318 -12.05 2.56 -2.23
C ILE A 318 -10.65 3.20 -2.23
N VAL A 319 -10.44 4.15 -3.13
CA VAL A 319 -9.23 4.99 -3.18
C VAL A 319 -9.62 6.44 -2.98
N ARG A 320 -9.11 7.08 -1.93
CA ARG A 320 -9.50 8.43 -1.54
C ARG A 320 -8.42 9.22 -0.82
N GLY A 321 -8.72 10.46 -0.48
CA GLY A 321 -7.90 11.28 0.41
C GLY A 321 -6.46 11.44 -0.06
N ASN A 322 -6.24 11.67 -1.37
CA ASN A 322 -4.92 11.75 -2.00
C ASN A 322 -4.11 10.45 -1.99
N ALA A 323 -4.73 9.29 -1.77
CA ALA A 323 -4.04 8.00 -1.97
C ALA A 323 -3.79 7.74 -3.46
N ILE A 324 -2.59 7.23 -3.77
CA ILE A 324 -2.20 6.83 -5.13
C ILE A 324 -1.86 5.35 -5.14
N LEU A 325 -2.69 4.53 -5.81
CA LEU A 325 -2.45 3.10 -6.02
C LEU A 325 -1.73 2.86 -7.36
N SER A 326 -0.66 2.07 -7.36
CA SER A 326 0.15 1.77 -8.56
C SER A 326 0.68 0.32 -8.56
N HIS A 327 1.28 -0.10 -9.67
CA HIS A 327 2.21 -1.22 -9.70
C HIS A 327 3.68 -0.73 -9.66
N ILE A 328 4.63 -1.65 -9.51
CA ILE A 328 6.06 -1.34 -9.52
C ILE A 328 6.48 -0.91 -10.96
N PRO A 329 7.18 0.22 -11.13
CA PRO A 329 7.62 0.68 -12.46
C PRO A 329 8.47 -0.36 -13.21
N GLY A 330 8.06 -0.69 -14.44
CA GLY A 330 8.69 -1.70 -15.29
C GLY A 330 8.17 -3.13 -15.10
N ASP A 331 7.29 -3.37 -14.12
CA ASP A 331 6.59 -4.66 -13.99
C ASP A 331 5.62 -4.86 -15.15
N THR A 332 5.93 -5.84 -16.00
CA THR A 332 5.14 -6.15 -17.19
C THR A 332 3.78 -6.75 -16.91
N ASN A 333 3.50 -7.17 -15.66
CA ASN A 333 2.17 -7.62 -15.26
C ASN A 333 1.18 -6.45 -15.09
N GLY A 334 1.69 -5.23 -14.87
CA GLY A 334 0.87 -4.06 -14.60
C GLY A 334 0.08 -4.17 -13.28
N LEU A 335 -0.88 -3.27 -13.10
CA LEU A 335 -1.83 -3.30 -11.98
C LEU A 335 -3.09 -4.05 -12.41
N ARG A 336 -3.48 -5.11 -11.70
CA ARG A 336 -4.68 -5.91 -11.98
C ARG A 336 -5.64 -5.84 -10.79
N ILE A 337 -6.85 -5.34 -11.02
CA ILE A 337 -7.88 -5.20 -9.99
C ILE A 337 -9.06 -6.08 -10.38
N VAL A 338 -9.49 -6.96 -9.49
CA VAL A 338 -10.73 -7.73 -9.59
C VAL A 338 -11.59 -7.38 -8.41
N ALA A 339 -12.75 -6.77 -8.67
CA ALA A 339 -13.66 -6.38 -7.60
C ALA A 339 -15.13 -6.46 -7.99
N THR A 340 -16.02 -6.42 -7.00
CA THR A 340 -17.45 -6.19 -7.27
C THR A 340 -17.67 -4.73 -7.64
N ASN A 341 -17.10 -3.80 -6.86
CA ASN A 341 -17.16 -2.36 -7.04
C ASN A 341 -15.78 -1.73 -6.87
N VAL A 342 -15.51 -0.67 -7.63
CA VAL A 342 -14.32 0.17 -7.46
C VAL A 342 -14.77 1.63 -7.40
N ILE A 343 -14.38 2.32 -6.34
CA ILE A 343 -14.70 3.73 -6.10
C ILE A 343 -13.38 4.51 -6.00
N ILE A 344 -13.17 5.40 -6.95
CA ILE A 344 -12.10 6.39 -6.93
C ILE A 344 -12.75 7.74 -6.61
N GLU A 345 -12.66 8.17 -5.34
CA GLU A 345 -13.21 9.47 -4.91
C GLU A 345 -12.44 10.64 -5.56
N GLN A 346 -12.95 11.88 -5.45
CA GLN A 346 -12.42 13.07 -6.14
C GLN A 346 -10.89 13.27 -6.00
N ASP A 347 -10.36 12.97 -4.81
CA ASP A 347 -8.93 13.08 -4.50
C ASP A 347 -8.20 11.72 -4.58
N GLY A 348 -8.87 10.65 -5.02
CA GLY A 348 -8.30 9.31 -5.18
C GLY A 348 -7.62 9.13 -6.54
N LEU A 349 -6.50 8.41 -6.56
CA LEU A 349 -5.80 8.11 -7.81
C LEU A 349 -5.46 6.63 -7.92
N ILE A 350 -5.85 6.01 -9.04
CA ILE A 350 -5.24 4.77 -9.51
C ILE A 350 -4.33 5.16 -10.67
N SER A 351 -3.01 5.10 -10.45
CA SER A 351 -2.03 5.68 -11.38
C SER A 351 -0.90 4.72 -11.68
N ALA A 352 -0.69 4.46 -12.97
CA ALA A 352 0.50 3.83 -13.52
C ALA A 352 1.32 4.86 -14.33
N ASN A 353 1.23 6.15 -13.99
CA ASN A 353 2.03 7.18 -14.67
C ASN A 353 3.52 6.89 -14.53
N ASN A 354 4.27 6.98 -15.63
CA ASN A 354 5.72 6.73 -15.66
C ASN A 354 6.13 5.32 -15.17
N ALA A 355 5.19 4.37 -15.10
CA ALA A 355 5.43 3.02 -14.60
C ALA A 355 5.78 2.02 -15.71
N GLY A 356 5.94 2.49 -16.95
CA GLY A 356 6.26 1.67 -18.11
C GLY A 356 7.76 1.44 -18.33
N TYR A 357 8.10 1.02 -19.55
CA TYR A 357 9.49 0.83 -19.96
C TYR A 357 10.24 2.15 -20.01
N THR A 358 11.56 2.08 -19.82
CA THR A 358 12.51 3.15 -20.15
C THR A 358 12.85 3.08 -21.65
N THR A 359 14.06 3.47 -22.07
CA THR A 359 14.58 3.41 -23.45
C THR A 359 14.77 1.99 -24.01
N ASN A 360 14.35 0.96 -23.30
CA ASN A 360 14.43 -0.45 -23.72
C ASN A 360 13.05 -1.00 -24.13
N GLY A 361 12.01 -0.17 -24.17
CA GLY A 361 10.68 -0.57 -24.61
C GLY A 361 10.59 -0.78 -26.14
N PRO A 362 9.60 -1.54 -26.64
CA PRO A 362 9.45 -1.87 -28.06
C PRO A 362 9.27 -0.65 -28.98
N GLY A 363 8.75 0.45 -28.45
CA GLY A 363 8.57 1.72 -29.15
C GLY A 363 9.45 2.81 -28.56
N SER A 364 10.69 2.51 -28.19
CA SER A 364 11.57 3.53 -27.61
C SER A 364 11.99 4.57 -28.65
N GLY A 365 11.96 5.84 -28.26
CA GLY A 365 12.53 6.93 -29.07
C GLY A 365 14.06 6.91 -29.05
N THR A 366 14.70 7.32 -30.15
CA THR A 366 16.16 7.39 -30.25
C THR A 366 16.67 8.80 -29.96
N CYS A 367 17.96 8.94 -29.65
CA CYS A 367 18.62 10.25 -29.52
C CYS A 367 19.78 10.38 -30.48
N GLN A 368 19.84 11.54 -31.12
CA GLN A 368 21.07 12.07 -31.68
C GLN A 368 21.94 12.60 -30.54
N THR A 369 23.15 12.06 -30.40
CA THR A 369 23.96 12.21 -29.18
C THR A 369 24.77 13.50 -29.12
N SER A 370 25.08 14.16 -30.24
CA SER A 370 25.94 15.36 -30.19
C SER A 370 25.21 16.60 -29.67
N CYS A 371 23.90 16.70 -29.90
CA CYS A 371 23.09 17.84 -29.49
C CYS A 371 21.85 17.45 -28.68
N HIS A 372 21.73 16.19 -28.24
CA HIS A 372 20.62 15.68 -27.40
C HIS A 372 19.24 15.88 -28.03
N MET A 373 19.15 15.71 -29.36
CA MET A 373 17.88 15.74 -30.08
C MET A 373 17.26 14.34 -30.00
N CYS A 374 16.17 14.21 -29.25
CA CYS A 374 15.59 12.94 -28.82
C CYS A 374 14.12 12.82 -29.24
N GLY A 375 13.80 11.72 -29.92
CA GLY A 375 12.44 11.38 -30.31
C GLY A 375 11.61 10.86 -29.13
N GLY A 376 10.30 11.05 -29.19
CA GLY A 376 9.36 10.54 -28.20
C GLY A 376 9.19 9.02 -28.28
N GLY A 377 8.76 8.39 -27.19
CA GLY A 377 8.37 6.99 -27.17
C GLY A 377 7.02 6.78 -27.84
N GLY A 378 6.81 5.64 -28.50
CA GLY A 378 5.54 5.23 -29.10
C GLY A 378 4.89 4.08 -28.34
N TYR A 379 3.57 4.15 -28.18
CA TYR A 379 2.67 3.07 -27.74
C TYR A 379 1.25 3.56 -27.97
N GLY A 380 0.36 2.81 -28.64
CA GLY A 380 -0.92 3.37 -29.07
C GLY A 380 -0.76 4.25 -30.30
N GLY A 381 -0.20 5.42 -30.11
CA GLY A 381 0.28 6.36 -31.12
C GLY A 381 1.80 6.29 -31.29
N HIS A 382 2.27 6.83 -32.42
CA HIS A 382 3.69 7.02 -32.68
C HIS A 382 4.24 8.17 -31.83
N GLY A 383 5.41 7.98 -31.24
CA GLY A 383 6.19 9.08 -30.71
C GLY A 383 6.74 9.90 -31.87
N SER A 384 6.88 11.20 -31.66
CA SER A 384 7.31 12.10 -32.73
C SER A 384 8.82 12.30 -32.75
N ASP A 385 9.34 12.69 -33.90
CA ASP A 385 10.75 12.98 -34.05
C ASP A 385 11.14 14.31 -33.40
N SER A 386 12.39 14.40 -32.97
CA SER A 386 12.99 15.68 -32.56
C SER A 386 13.24 16.58 -33.77
N ARG A 387 13.61 17.83 -33.51
CA ARG A 387 14.15 18.74 -34.52
C ARG A 387 15.38 18.13 -35.20
N PHE A 388 15.53 18.40 -36.51
CA PHE A 388 16.80 18.14 -37.21
C PHE A 388 17.82 19.22 -36.86
N TYR A 389 18.88 18.83 -36.14
CA TYR A 389 19.92 19.75 -35.69
C TYR A 389 21.26 19.01 -35.52
N CYS A 390 22.37 19.73 -35.69
CA CYS A 390 23.73 19.16 -35.63
C CYS A 390 23.94 17.91 -36.52
N GLY A 391 23.33 17.91 -37.71
CA GLY A 391 23.49 16.83 -38.69
C GLY A 391 22.64 15.57 -38.41
N GLY A 392 21.69 15.61 -37.47
CA GLY A 392 20.75 14.50 -37.27
C GLY A 392 19.53 14.86 -36.44
N MET A 393 18.71 13.84 -36.15
CA MET A 393 17.52 13.93 -35.29
C MET A 393 17.33 12.60 -34.57
N GLY A 394 16.72 12.64 -33.40
CA GLY A 394 16.19 11.47 -32.71
C GLY A 394 14.86 11.08 -33.33
N GLN A 395 14.77 9.82 -33.75
CA GLN A 395 13.55 9.26 -34.32
C GLN A 395 12.57 8.88 -33.20
N GLY A 396 11.30 9.19 -33.42
CA GLY A 396 10.21 8.78 -32.59
C GLY A 396 9.96 7.26 -32.65
N GLY A 397 9.44 6.72 -31.55
CA GLY A 397 9.15 5.31 -31.41
C GLY A 397 7.88 4.89 -32.16
N ASN A 398 7.90 3.68 -32.70
CA ASN A 398 6.72 3.10 -33.36
C ASN A 398 5.60 2.75 -32.38
N ALA A 399 4.35 2.87 -32.81
CA ALA A 399 3.21 2.33 -32.09
C ALA A 399 3.25 0.78 -32.06
N TYR A 400 2.84 0.19 -30.95
CA TYR A 400 2.70 -1.27 -30.80
C TYR A 400 1.53 -1.64 -29.89
N GLY A 401 1.33 -2.96 -29.71
CA GLY A 401 0.33 -3.55 -28.83
C GLY A 401 -1.10 -3.54 -29.38
N SER A 402 -1.98 -4.25 -28.67
CA SER A 402 -3.38 -4.43 -29.08
C SER A 402 -4.25 -3.25 -28.67
N ALA A 403 -4.99 -2.68 -29.63
CA ALA A 403 -6.05 -1.70 -29.37
C ALA A 403 -7.32 -2.32 -28.77
N VAL A 404 -7.45 -3.66 -28.78
CA VAL A 404 -8.63 -4.38 -28.29
C VAL A 404 -8.42 -4.90 -26.86
N PHE A 405 -7.19 -5.32 -26.56
CA PHE A 405 -6.79 -5.82 -25.24
C PHE A 405 -5.44 -5.21 -24.86
N PRO A 406 -5.39 -3.90 -24.55
CA PRO A 406 -4.16 -3.24 -24.15
C PRO A 406 -3.72 -3.75 -22.78
N ARG A 407 -2.58 -4.42 -22.73
CA ARG A 407 -1.98 -4.97 -21.49
C ARG A 407 -0.49 -4.70 -21.38
N GLN A 408 0.10 -4.05 -22.39
CA GLN A 408 1.54 -3.82 -22.44
C GLN A 408 1.85 -2.44 -21.88
N LEU A 409 3.02 -2.33 -21.26
CA LEU A 409 3.54 -1.05 -20.83
C LEU A 409 3.82 -0.15 -22.04
N GLY A 410 3.76 1.17 -21.84
CA GLY A 410 4.29 2.18 -22.75
C GLY A 410 5.82 2.21 -22.75
N SER A 411 6.40 2.87 -23.76
CA SER A 411 7.85 2.98 -23.96
C SER A 411 8.39 4.37 -23.61
N GLY A 412 9.64 4.43 -23.16
CA GLY A 412 10.35 5.68 -22.93
C GLY A 412 10.74 6.38 -24.23
N GLY A 413 10.80 7.70 -24.21
CA GLY A 413 11.47 8.48 -25.25
C GLY A 413 12.99 8.47 -25.08
N GLY A 414 13.69 9.04 -26.05
CA GLY A 414 15.13 9.16 -25.99
C GLY A 414 15.60 9.94 -24.76
N ASN A 415 16.75 9.56 -24.18
CA ASN A 415 17.38 10.17 -22.99
C ASN A 415 16.66 9.89 -21.65
N GLY A 416 15.92 8.78 -21.59
CA GLY A 416 15.57 8.12 -20.33
C GLY A 416 14.31 8.64 -19.64
N THR A 417 13.29 9.05 -20.39
CA THR A 417 11.90 9.07 -19.89
C THR A 417 11.36 7.65 -19.77
N ARG A 418 10.29 7.48 -18.98
CA ARG A 418 9.50 6.25 -18.91
C ARG A 418 8.16 6.42 -19.63
N GLY A 419 7.69 5.36 -20.27
CA GLY A 419 6.30 5.29 -20.70
C GLY A 419 5.34 5.11 -19.53
N GLY A 420 4.04 5.21 -19.80
CA GLY A 420 2.98 4.83 -18.87
C GLY A 420 2.95 3.32 -18.62
N GLY A 421 2.49 2.90 -17.45
CA GLY A 421 2.35 1.48 -17.10
C GLY A 421 1.09 0.84 -17.68
N ALA A 422 0.67 -0.29 -17.11
CA ALA A 422 -0.54 -0.99 -17.55
C ALA A 422 -1.50 -1.16 -16.37
N ILE A 423 -2.78 -0.88 -16.60
CA ILE A 423 -3.86 -1.08 -15.63
C ILE A 423 -4.94 -1.95 -16.27
N HIS A 424 -5.33 -3.02 -15.59
CA HIS A 424 -6.43 -3.89 -15.98
C HIS A 424 -7.42 -4.02 -14.82
N ILE A 425 -8.61 -3.48 -15.00
CA ILE A 425 -9.67 -3.50 -14.00
C ILE A 425 -10.81 -4.39 -14.48
N ASN A 426 -11.25 -5.30 -13.61
CA ASN A 426 -12.32 -6.24 -13.84
C ASN A 426 -13.34 -6.11 -12.70
N VAL A 427 -14.41 -5.34 -12.95
CA VAL A 427 -15.43 -4.94 -11.98
C VAL A 427 -16.76 -5.59 -12.31
N TRP A 428 -17.46 -6.17 -11.34
CA TRP A 428 -18.70 -6.90 -11.64
C TRP A 428 -19.89 -5.95 -11.83
N ASP A 429 -19.96 -4.89 -11.03
CA ASP A 429 -21.05 -3.93 -11.05
C ASP A 429 -20.50 -2.54 -11.39
N ASP A 430 -20.15 -1.73 -10.38
CA ASP A 430 -19.89 -0.31 -10.56
C ASP A 430 -18.40 0.04 -10.47
N LEU A 431 -17.88 0.64 -11.54
CA LEU A 431 -16.66 1.45 -11.52
C LEU A 431 -17.06 2.93 -11.46
N VAL A 432 -16.84 3.56 -10.31
CA VAL A 432 -17.06 4.98 -10.07
C VAL A 432 -15.72 5.72 -10.10
N VAL A 433 -15.55 6.65 -11.04
CA VAL A 433 -14.35 7.47 -11.20
C VAL A 433 -14.71 8.94 -11.02
N GLU A 434 -14.61 9.44 -9.78
CA GLU A 434 -14.67 10.89 -9.48
C GLU A 434 -13.28 11.52 -9.44
N GLY A 435 -12.26 10.75 -9.08
CA GLY A 435 -10.85 11.16 -9.12
C GLY A 435 -10.19 10.85 -10.46
N SER A 436 -9.03 10.18 -10.43
CA SER A 436 -8.25 9.91 -11.64
C SER A 436 -7.79 8.46 -11.77
N LEU A 437 -7.94 7.92 -12.98
CA LEU A 437 -7.40 6.63 -13.40
C LEU A 437 -6.42 6.85 -14.56
N THR A 438 -5.11 6.77 -14.32
CA THR A 438 -4.12 7.28 -15.28
C THR A 438 -2.96 6.34 -15.57
N ALA A 439 -2.49 6.28 -16.81
CA ALA A 439 -1.29 5.57 -17.26
C ALA A 439 -0.50 6.44 -18.24
N ASN A 440 -0.21 7.68 -17.86
CA ASN A 440 0.43 8.68 -18.72
C ASN A 440 1.96 8.49 -18.80
N GLY A 441 2.53 8.91 -19.93
CA GLY A 441 3.97 8.93 -20.15
C GLY A 441 4.69 10.06 -19.43
N GLN A 442 5.99 9.89 -19.23
CA GLN A 442 6.83 10.84 -18.51
C GLN A 442 7.31 12.00 -19.38
N PHE A 443 7.29 13.20 -18.82
CA PHE A 443 8.13 14.33 -19.27
C PHE A 443 9.39 14.44 -18.40
N LYS A 444 10.54 14.66 -19.05
CA LYS A 444 11.83 14.94 -18.41
C LYS A 444 12.59 15.95 -19.26
N GLY A 445 13.24 16.93 -18.63
CA GLY A 445 14.02 17.96 -19.35
C GLY A 445 15.13 17.34 -20.23
N SER A 446 15.29 17.89 -21.44
CA SER A 446 16.25 17.43 -22.45
C SER A 446 16.07 15.99 -22.95
N ALA A 447 14.86 15.44 -22.83
CA ALA A 447 14.49 14.11 -23.32
C ALA A 447 13.28 14.18 -24.25
N GLY A 448 13.11 13.13 -25.06
CA GLY A 448 11.86 12.89 -25.76
C GLY A 448 10.78 12.40 -24.79
N GLY A 449 9.52 12.75 -25.04
CA GLY A 449 8.42 12.38 -24.16
C GLY A 449 8.18 10.88 -24.12
N GLY A 450 7.89 10.31 -22.95
CA GLY A 450 7.49 8.90 -22.83
C GLY A 450 6.10 8.68 -23.42
N SER A 451 5.80 7.51 -23.98
CA SER A 451 4.46 7.23 -24.48
C SER A 451 3.45 7.02 -23.33
N GLY A 452 2.16 7.17 -23.62
CA GLY A 452 1.10 6.67 -22.75
C GLY A 452 1.18 5.14 -22.59
N GLY A 453 0.42 4.61 -21.62
CA GLY A 453 0.36 3.20 -21.25
C GLY A 453 -0.95 2.52 -21.65
N SER A 454 -1.27 1.42 -20.97
CA SER A 454 -2.50 0.63 -21.18
C SER A 454 -3.52 0.84 -20.07
N ILE A 455 -4.79 1.04 -20.44
CA ILE A 455 -5.93 0.91 -19.52
C ILE A 455 -6.97 -0.02 -20.16
N LEU A 456 -7.23 -1.16 -19.53
CA LEU A 456 -8.27 -2.11 -19.92
C LEU A 456 -9.29 -2.24 -18.81
N ILE A 457 -10.56 -1.98 -19.11
CA ILE A 457 -11.64 -2.00 -18.13
C ILE A 457 -12.74 -2.94 -18.61
N HIS A 458 -13.15 -3.86 -17.75
CA HIS A 458 -14.42 -4.56 -17.83
C HIS A 458 -15.25 -4.15 -16.61
N ALA A 459 -16.43 -3.59 -16.83
CA ALA A 459 -17.37 -3.22 -15.77
C ALA A 459 -18.79 -3.33 -16.31
N LYS A 460 -19.79 -3.48 -15.47
CA LYS A 460 -21.18 -3.34 -15.94
C LYS A 460 -21.48 -1.86 -16.16
N ASN A 461 -21.20 -1.03 -15.16
CA ASN A 461 -21.36 0.41 -15.22
C ASN A 461 -20.01 1.12 -15.02
N ILE A 462 -19.70 2.08 -15.89
CA ILE A 462 -18.59 3.01 -15.72
C ILE A 462 -19.19 4.42 -15.59
N MET A 463 -18.99 5.06 -14.45
CA MET A 463 -19.64 6.33 -14.09
C MET A 463 -18.70 7.28 -13.34
N GLY A 464 -19.12 8.53 -13.19
CA GLY A 464 -18.42 9.58 -12.43
C GLY A 464 -17.97 10.76 -13.31
N SER A 465 -17.46 11.81 -12.66
CA SER A 465 -17.03 13.05 -13.29
C SER A 465 -15.51 13.21 -13.44
N GLY A 466 -14.76 12.23 -12.95
CA GLY A 466 -13.30 12.19 -12.97
C GLY A 466 -12.71 11.86 -14.35
N THR A 467 -11.41 11.58 -14.38
CA THR A 467 -10.63 11.42 -15.62
C THR A 467 -10.07 10.00 -15.79
N ILE A 468 -10.12 9.46 -17.00
CA ILE A 468 -9.39 8.25 -17.40
C ILE A 468 -8.37 8.64 -18.47
N SER A 469 -7.07 8.48 -18.24
CA SER A 469 -6.05 9.03 -19.13
C SER A 469 -4.90 8.08 -19.39
N ALA A 470 -4.48 7.96 -20.64
CA ALA A 470 -3.24 7.29 -21.03
C ALA A 470 -2.50 8.16 -22.06
N THR A 471 -2.19 9.40 -21.71
CA THR A 471 -1.62 10.38 -22.63
C THR A 471 -0.11 10.24 -22.74
N GLY A 472 0.44 10.71 -23.87
CA GLY A 472 1.89 10.83 -24.04
C GLY A 472 2.45 11.92 -23.13
N GLY A 473 3.67 11.72 -22.64
CA GLY A 473 4.45 12.75 -21.98
C GLY A 473 4.98 13.74 -23.00
N ASN A 474 5.14 15.00 -22.58
CA ASN A 474 5.71 16.03 -23.46
C ASN A 474 7.19 15.75 -23.73
N GLY A 475 7.69 16.18 -24.87
CA GLY A 475 9.11 16.41 -25.13
C GLY A 475 9.49 17.82 -24.70
N SER A 476 10.78 18.09 -24.50
CA SER A 476 11.26 19.49 -24.41
C SER A 476 11.19 20.19 -25.77
N THR A 477 11.44 21.50 -25.81
CA THR A 477 11.24 22.38 -27.00
C THR A 477 11.72 21.83 -28.35
N ASP A 478 12.91 21.23 -28.41
CA ASP A 478 13.45 20.66 -29.65
C ASP A 478 13.29 19.12 -29.75
N ASN A 479 12.63 18.50 -28.77
CA ASN A 479 12.47 17.06 -28.66
C ASN A 479 11.04 16.63 -28.99
N GLY A 480 10.88 15.39 -29.46
CA GLY A 480 9.59 14.87 -29.89
C GLY A 480 8.68 14.54 -28.71
N GLY A 481 7.38 14.81 -28.88
CA GLY A 481 6.33 14.41 -27.95
C GLY A 481 6.11 12.89 -27.96
N GLY A 482 5.75 12.33 -26.81
CA GLY A 482 5.42 10.91 -26.69
C GLY A 482 4.07 10.57 -27.31
N GLY A 483 3.94 9.40 -27.93
CA GLY A 483 2.67 8.92 -28.47
C GLY A 483 1.65 8.64 -27.37
N GLY A 484 0.37 8.92 -27.63
CA GLY A 484 -0.73 8.63 -26.71
C GLY A 484 -1.02 7.13 -26.63
N GLY A 485 -1.38 6.63 -25.45
CA GLY A 485 -1.53 5.21 -25.13
C GLY A 485 -2.85 4.55 -25.59
N ARG A 486 -3.23 3.45 -24.95
CA ARG A 486 -4.40 2.65 -25.35
C ARG A 486 -5.38 2.48 -24.20
N ILE A 487 -6.63 2.87 -24.43
CA ILE A 487 -7.74 2.66 -23.50
C ILE A 487 -8.78 1.76 -24.17
N SER A 488 -9.20 0.69 -23.49
CA SER A 488 -10.31 -0.17 -23.92
C SER A 488 -11.31 -0.37 -22.80
N LEU A 489 -12.57 -0.05 -23.08
CA LEU A 489 -13.69 -0.12 -22.15
C LEU A 489 -14.69 -1.14 -22.65
N TYR A 490 -14.99 -2.14 -21.81
CA TYR A 490 -16.05 -3.10 -22.01
C TYR A 490 -17.10 -2.86 -20.93
N ALA A 491 -18.20 -2.23 -21.32
CA ALA A 491 -19.25 -1.81 -20.40
C ALA A 491 -20.66 -2.05 -20.94
N ASP A 492 -21.60 -2.37 -20.07
CA ASP A 492 -23.03 -2.36 -20.41
C ASP A 492 -23.52 -0.91 -20.49
N GLN A 493 -23.10 -0.07 -19.53
CA GLN A 493 -23.40 1.35 -19.49
C GLN A 493 -22.13 2.18 -19.27
N LEU A 494 -21.89 3.15 -20.15
CA LEU A 494 -20.90 4.21 -19.97
C LEU A 494 -21.67 5.51 -19.66
N LEU A 495 -21.65 5.91 -18.38
CA LEU A 495 -22.39 7.05 -17.86
C LEU A 495 -21.49 8.26 -17.58
N MET A 496 -20.16 8.10 -17.67
CA MET A 496 -19.23 9.23 -17.61
C MET A 496 -19.08 9.92 -18.98
N PRO A 497 -18.72 11.21 -19.02
CA PRO A 497 -18.48 11.92 -20.28
C PRO A 497 -17.26 11.37 -21.04
N VAL A 498 -17.38 11.18 -22.36
CA VAL A 498 -16.31 10.59 -23.18
C VAL A 498 -15.11 11.53 -23.31
N GLU A 499 -15.32 12.84 -23.22
CA GLU A 499 -14.29 13.87 -23.20
C GLU A 499 -13.34 13.76 -22.00
N ASN A 500 -13.74 13.06 -20.93
CA ASN A 500 -12.88 12.79 -19.79
C ASN A 500 -11.95 11.57 -20.01
N ILE A 501 -12.01 10.96 -21.20
CA ILE A 501 -11.24 9.77 -21.55
C ILE A 501 -10.15 10.14 -22.56
N LEU A 502 -8.92 10.30 -22.09
CA LEU A 502 -7.84 10.99 -22.79
C LEU A 502 -6.77 10.02 -23.31
N THR A 503 -6.48 10.07 -24.60
CA THR A 503 -5.41 9.29 -25.24
C THR A 503 -4.55 10.12 -26.20
N HIS A 504 -4.49 11.44 -26.05
CA HIS A 504 -3.68 12.28 -26.94
C HIS A 504 -2.17 12.07 -26.73
N GLY A 505 -1.38 12.38 -27.75
CA GLY A 505 0.07 12.47 -27.61
C GLY A 505 0.48 13.64 -26.74
N GLY A 506 1.73 13.64 -26.30
CA GLY A 506 2.34 14.76 -25.60
C GLY A 506 2.87 15.79 -26.58
N ASP A 507 3.02 17.03 -26.12
CA ASP A 507 3.53 18.13 -26.94
C ASP A 507 5.04 17.99 -27.17
N GLY A 508 5.57 18.54 -28.24
CA GLY A 508 7.02 18.59 -28.47
C GLY A 508 7.40 19.56 -29.58
N TYR A 509 8.60 19.42 -30.15
CA TYR A 509 8.91 20.08 -31.43
C TYR A 509 7.91 19.65 -32.50
N ASN A 510 7.63 18.35 -32.51
CA ASN A 510 6.47 17.76 -33.14
C ASN A 510 5.68 17.04 -32.05
N ASP A 511 4.36 17.22 -32.05
CA ASP A 511 3.47 16.59 -31.09
C ASP A 511 3.35 15.10 -31.37
N GLY A 512 3.31 14.29 -30.32
CA GLY A 512 3.09 12.85 -30.42
C GLY A 512 1.74 12.53 -31.05
N HIS A 513 1.67 11.43 -31.79
CA HIS A 513 0.39 11.00 -32.35
C HIS A 513 -0.55 10.52 -31.24
N SER A 514 -1.85 10.75 -31.45
CA SER A 514 -2.89 10.22 -30.55
C SER A 514 -2.89 8.69 -30.54
N GLY A 515 -3.27 8.17 -29.38
CA GLY A 515 -3.49 6.77 -29.12
C GLY A 515 -4.86 6.27 -29.57
N SER A 516 -5.34 5.22 -28.91
CA SER A 516 -6.61 4.58 -29.27
C SER A 516 -7.55 4.46 -28.07
N LEU A 517 -8.81 4.87 -28.26
CA LEU A 517 -9.93 4.60 -27.37
C LEU A 517 -10.88 3.60 -28.05
N LEU A 518 -11.14 2.48 -27.39
CA LEU A 518 -12.15 1.49 -27.80
C LEU A 518 -13.24 1.40 -26.74
N ILE A 519 -14.50 1.51 -27.14
CA ILE A 519 -15.67 1.32 -26.28
C ILE A 519 -16.53 0.21 -26.89
N ARG A 520 -16.83 -0.84 -26.13
CA ARG A 520 -17.63 -1.98 -26.57
C ARG A 520 -18.63 -2.43 -25.49
N PRO A 521 -19.78 -3.00 -25.90
CA PRO A 521 -20.66 -3.71 -24.98
C PRO A 521 -19.96 -4.90 -24.32
N LEU A 522 -20.31 -5.19 -23.07
CA LEU A 522 -19.82 -6.35 -22.34
C LEU A 522 -20.49 -7.63 -22.88
N ARG A 523 -19.90 -8.27 -23.90
CA ARG A 523 -20.54 -9.40 -24.62
C ARG A 523 -20.43 -10.77 -23.92
N ARG A 524 -19.88 -10.87 -22.71
CA ARG A 524 -19.85 -12.10 -21.88
C ARG A 524 -19.86 -11.74 -20.39
N PRO A 525 -20.58 -12.49 -19.53
CA PRO A 525 -20.44 -12.33 -18.09
C PRO A 525 -18.98 -12.55 -17.71
N ILE A 526 -18.49 -11.73 -16.79
CA ILE A 526 -17.12 -11.79 -16.36
C ILE A 526 -16.93 -13.11 -15.59
N VAL A 527 -16.37 -14.12 -16.25
CA VAL A 527 -15.94 -15.35 -15.58
C VAL A 527 -14.49 -15.14 -15.15
N ALA A 528 -14.30 -14.50 -14.00
CA ALA A 528 -13.16 -14.88 -13.16
C ALA A 528 -13.71 -15.88 -12.16
N GLU A 529 -13.13 -17.08 -12.13
CA GLU A 529 -13.35 -18.01 -11.04
C GLU A 529 -13.13 -17.26 -9.72
N LYS A 530 -14.20 -17.03 -8.95
CA LYS A 530 -14.07 -16.98 -7.48
C LYS A 530 -13.65 -18.40 -7.09
N SER A 531 -12.36 -18.74 -7.24
CA SER A 531 -11.84 -19.95 -6.62
C SER A 531 -11.75 -19.67 -5.11
N PRO A 532 -12.22 -20.61 -4.27
CA PRO A 532 -12.49 -20.40 -2.85
C PRO A 532 -11.23 -20.19 -1.99
#